data_AF-A0A3C1BQP5-F1
#
_entry.id   AF-A0A3C1BQP5-F1
#
_cell.length_a   1.000
_cell.length_b   1.000
_cell.length_c   1.000
_cell.angle_alpha   90.00
_cell.angle_beta   90.00
_cell.angle_gamma   90.00
#
_symmetry.space_group_name_H-M   'P 1'
#
loop_
_entity.id
_entity.type
_entity.pdbx_description
1 polymer ?
#
loop_
_entity_poly.entity_id
_entity_poly.type
_entity_poly.pdbx_seq_one_letter_code
_entity_poly.pdbx_strand_id
1 'polypeptide(L)'
;MVKMSNKRKEEKILDNTLNSLANTEVVERYGSANAEFIKGYTGVNNETGQKLQKGLKDISKSNVHKDYQEQNLRQQAGYSAEVAKTSRDNAENIINKSSKRTERTEDVEVYSQNDPVTDLVETQNGKVVAGSKSQMKFSKDPKKVVDNIAKESKTGKNDWSRYRENDFLDLPSDQVDIAKKHCEDQISKLEKQVAKLDEQGNAKIAAQKRKEIENYKSLKEKIRDSGITTDEAMSYRKSPLWTTT
;
A
#
# COMPACT_ATOMS: atom_id res chain seq x y z
N MET A 1 34.03 -15.67 -53.94
CA MET A 1 33.98 -15.20 -52.54
C MET A 1 33.43 -13.78 -52.54
N VAL A 2 32.13 -13.61 -52.25
CA VAL A 2 31.46 -12.29 -52.33
C VAL A 2 31.92 -11.45 -51.14
N LYS A 3 32.75 -10.41 -51.37
CA LYS A 3 33.04 -9.39 -50.36
C LYS A 3 31.75 -8.66 -50.02
N MET A 4 31.21 -8.83 -48.80
CA MET A 4 30.17 -7.92 -48.28
C MET A 4 30.68 -6.48 -48.40
N SER A 5 29.88 -5.58 -48.98
CA SER A 5 30.21 -4.15 -49.05
C SER A 5 30.33 -3.56 -47.63
N ASN A 6 31.21 -2.57 -47.43
CA ASN A 6 31.44 -1.94 -46.12
C ASN A 6 30.13 -1.52 -45.42
N LYS A 7 29.19 -0.96 -46.18
CA LYS A 7 27.85 -0.59 -45.69
C LYS A 7 27.09 -1.77 -45.04
N ARG A 8 27.13 -2.96 -45.63
CA ARG A 8 26.49 -4.18 -45.08
C ARG A 8 27.18 -4.71 -43.83
N LYS A 9 28.48 -4.41 -43.65
CA LYS A 9 29.21 -4.76 -42.41
C LYS A 9 28.89 -3.79 -41.29
N GLU A 10 28.80 -2.50 -41.60
CA GLU A 10 28.41 -1.44 -40.67
C GLU A 10 26.98 -1.65 -40.16
N GLU A 11 26.02 -1.94 -41.05
CA GLU A 11 24.63 -2.29 -40.69
C GLU A 11 24.60 -3.50 -39.73
N LYS A 12 25.36 -4.56 -40.03
CA LYS A 12 25.43 -5.75 -39.17
C LYS A 12 26.06 -5.48 -37.79
N ILE A 13 27.05 -4.59 -37.72
CA ILE A 13 27.66 -4.19 -36.44
C ILE A 13 26.67 -3.36 -35.62
N LEU A 14 25.95 -2.45 -36.26
CA LEU A 14 24.90 -1.65 -35.61
C LEU A 14 23.78 -2.54 -35.07
N ASP A 15 23.27 -3.47 -35.88
CA ASP A 15 22.22 -4.43 -35.46
C ASP A 15 22.69 -5.28 -34.27
N ASN A 16 23.91 -5.80 -34.32
CA ASN A 16 24.48 -6.57 -33.20
C ASN A 16 24.61 -5.71 -31.93
N THR A 17 25.01 -4.44 -32.06
CA THR A 17 25.14 -3.51 -30.94
C THR A 17 23.77 -3.19 -30.35
N LEU A 18 22.78 -2.91 -31.17
CA LEU A 18 21.39 -2.66 -30.75
C LEU A 18 20.80 -3.88 -30.03
N ASN A 19 21.01 -5.08 -30.57
CA ASN A 19 20.58 -6.32 -29.92
C ASN A 19 21.29 -6.54 -28.58
N SER A 20 22.59 -6.25 -28.48
CA SER A 20 23.35 -6.32 -27.24
C SER A 20 22.79 -5.36 -26.18
N LEU A 21 22.57 -4.09 -26.56
CA LEU A 21 22.00 -3.08 -25.66
C LEU A 21 20.57 -3.44 -25.21
N ALA A 22 19.75 -3.97 -26.11
CA ALA A 22 18.40 -4.42 -25.77
C ALA A 22 18.43 -5.59 -24.77
N ASN A 23 19.33 -6.56 -24.95
CA ASN A 23 19.49 -7.67 -24.02
C ASN A 23 19.98 -7.21 -22.64
N THR A 24 20.93 -6.27 -22.60
CA THR A 24 21.41 -5.67 -21.35
C THR A 24 20.27 -4.98 -20.60
N GLU A 25 19.45 -4.17 -21.29
CA GLU A 25 18.29 -3.49 -20.66
C GLU A 25 17.30 -4.47 -20.05
N VAL A 26 17.01 -5.58 -20.73
CA VAL A 26 16.10 -6.61 -20.23
C VAL A 26 16.68 -7.25 -18.96
N VAL A 27 17.95 -7.64 -18.97
CA VAL A 27 18.62 -8.26 -17.81
C VAL A 27 18.65 -7.30 -16.62
N GLU A 28 19.02 -6.04 -16.84
CA GLU A 28 19.06 -5.01 -15.80
C GLU A 28 17.67 -4.77 -15.20
N ARG A 29 16.65 -4.59 -16.04
CA ARG A 29 15.28 -4.31 -15.59
C ARG A 29 14.70 -5.43 -14.73
N TYR A 30 14.78 -6.68 -15.18
CA TYR A 30 14.29 -7.80 -14.38
C TYR A 30 15.18 -8.09 -13.16
N GLY A 31 16.49 -7.80 -13.25
CA GLY A 31 17.41 -7.84 -12.12
C GLY A 31 17.01 -6.85 -11.02
N SER A 32 16.78 -5.58 -11.37
CA SER A 32 16.33 -4.55 -10.44
C SER A 32 14.93 -4.83 -9.88
N ALA A 33 14.02 -5.39 -10.68
CA ALA A 33 12.71 -5.82 -10.18
C ALA A 33 12.85 -6.91 -9.10
N ASN A 34 13.72 -7.89 -9.31
CA ASN A 34 14.00 -8.91 -8.30
C ASN A 34 14.71 -8.34 -7.06
N ALA A 35 15.57 -7.33 -7.24
CA ALA A 35 16.26 -6.66 -6.15
C ALA A 35 15.29 -5.99 -5.16
N GLU A 36 14.10 -5.56 -5.59
CA GLU A 36 13.07 -5.01 -4.70
C GLU A 36 12.60 -6.00 -3.63
N PHE A 37 12.54 -7.30 -3.93
CA PHE A 37 12.17 -8.33 -2.95
C PHE A 37 13.31 -8.61 -1.96
N ILE A 38 14.56 -8.61 -2.44
CA ILE A 38 15.73 -8.72 -1.57
C ILE A 38 15.81 -7.51 -0.63
N LYS A 39 15.56 -6.31 -1.16
CA LYS A 39 15.46 -5.07 -0.38
C LYS A 39 14.37 -5.16 0.68
N GLY A 40 13.16 -5.59 0.31
CA GLY A 40 12.06 -5.78 1.26
C GLY A 40 12.36 -6.83 2.34
N TYR A 41 12.99 -7.93 1.97
CA TYR A 41 13.39 -8.96 2.93
C TYR A 41 14.45 -8.47 3.93
N THR A 42 15.53 -7.88 3.41
CA THR A 42 16.71 -7.48 4.20
C THR A 42 16.58 -6.13 4.89
N GLY A 43 15.72 -5.24 4.39
CA GLY A 43 15.67 -3.84 4.79
C GLY A 43 16.83 -3.00 4.25
N VAL A 44 17.57 -3.47 3.24
CA VAL A 44 18.74 -2.76 2.69
C VAL A 44 18.62 -2.63 1.18
N ASN A 45 18.68 -1.40 0.68
CA ASN A 45 18.86 -1.15 -0.73
C ASN A 45 20.36 -1.30 -1.07
N ASN A 46 20.73 -2.41 -1.71
CA ASN A 46 22.13 -2.68 -2.05
C ASN A 46 22.67 -1.82 -3.21
N GLU A 47 21.79 -1.19 -3.98
CA GLU A 47 22.19 -0.28 -5.08
C GLU A 47 22.61 1.09 -4.53
N THR A 48 21.88 1.61 -3.53
CA THR A 48 22.12 2.95 -2.96
C THR A 48 22.82 2.93 -1.60
N GLY A 49 22.86 1.78 -0.92
CA GLY A 49 23.32 1.64 0.46
C GLY A 49 22.30 2.13 1.50
N GLN A 50 21.11 2.57 1.09
CA GLN A 50 20.05 3.01 2.01
C GLN A 50 19.59 1.87 2.91
N LYS A 51 19.49 2.14 4.21
CA LYS A 51 18.86 1.24 5.18
C LYS A 51 17.44 1.70 5.45
N LEU A 52 16.49 0.80 5.22
CA LEU A 52 15.09 1.00 5.57
C LEU A 52 14.89 0.79 7.07
N GLN A 53 13.82 1.36 7.61
CA GLN A 53 13.56 1.28 9.05
C GLN A 53 13.37 -0.16 9.53
N LYS A 54 12.68 -0.99 8.74
CA LYS A 54 12.54 -2.44 8.96
C LYS A 54 12.38 -3.20 7.65
N GLY A 55 13.04 -4.36 7.54
CA GLY A 55 12.73 -5.39 6.55
C GLY A 55 11.86 -6.51 7.12
N LEU A 56 11.36 -7.41 6.26
CA LEU A 56 10.56 -8.57 6.67
C LEU A 56 11.31 -9.48 7.67
N LYS A 57 12.63 -9.62 7.50
CA LYS A 57 13.48 -10.37 8.41
C LYS A 57 13.43 -9.81 9.84
N ASP A 58 13.43 -8.49 10.00
CA ASP A 58 13.39 -7.83 11.31
C ASP A 58 11.99 -7.88 11.92
N ILE A 59 10.96 -7.66 11.10
CA ILE A 59 9.56 -7.77 11.53
C ILE A 59 9.27 -9.18 12.06
N SER A 60 9.79 -10.22 11.40
CA SER A 60 9.60 -11.62 11.84
C SER A 60 10.18 -11.94 13.22
N LYS A 61 11.18 -11.17 13.66
CA LYS A 61 11.84 -11.30 14.97
C LYS A 61 11.24 -10.38 16.05
N SER A 62 10.21 -9.60 15.71
CA SER A 62 9.56 -8.70 16.67
C SER A 62 8.94 -9.49 17.82
N ASN A 63 9.05 -8.95 19.04
CA ASN A 63 8.53 -9.58 20.25
C ASN A 63 7.02 -9.82 20.17
N VAL A 64 6.55 -10.92 20.75
CA VAL A 64 5.14 -11.30 20.83
C VAL A 64 4.81 -11.58 22.29
N HIS A 65 4.04 -10.69 22.91
CA HIS A 65 3.63 -10.87 24.30
C HIS A 65 2.63 -12.01 24.41
N LYS A 66 2.78 -12.89 25.41
CA LYS A 66 1.95 -14.09 25.59
C LYS A 66 0.45 -13.73 25.65
N ASP A 67 0.11 -12.70 26.43
CA ASP A 67 -1.28 -12.28 26.62
C ASP A 67 -1.89 -11.52 25.43
N TYR A 68 -1.05 -11.06 24.49
CA TYR A 68 -1.48 -10.24 23.33
C TYR A 68 -1.04 -10.85 22.00
N GLN A 69 -0.83 -12.17 21.96
CA GLN A 69 -0.21 -12.85 20.84
C GLN A 69 -0.95 -12.60 19.51
N GLU A 70 -2.28 -12.76 19.49
CA GLU A 70 -3.08 -12.53 18.27
C GLU A 70 -2.96 -11.07 17.79
N GLN A 71 -3.07 -10.11 18.71
CA GLN A 71 -3.00 -8.69 18.38
C GLN A 71 -1.61 -8.29 17.87
N ASN A 72 -0.55 -8.74 18.53
CA ASN A 72 0.83 -8.46 18.13
C ASN A 72 1.12 -9.07 16.76
N LEU A 73 0.78 -10.34 16.53
CA LEU A 73 1.00 -10.98 15.24
C LEU A 73 0.25 -10.28 14.11
N ARG A 74 -0.99 -9.85 14.35
CA ARG A 74 -1.78 -9.15 13.33
C ARG A 74 -1.23 -7.76 13.02
N GLN A 75 -0.82 -7.00 14.03
CA GLN A 75 -0.15 -5.72 13.82
C GLN A 75 1.15 -5.89 13.01
N GLN A 76 1.97 -6.87 13.39
CA GLN A 76 3.23 -7.15 12.71
C GLN A 76 3.02 -7.72 11.30
N ALA A 77 1.91 -8.44 11.05
CA ALA A 77 1.48 -8.82 9.71
C ALA A 77 1.11 -7.59 8.87
N GLY A 78 0.46 -6.58 9.46
CA GLY A 78 0.24 -5.28 8.79
C GLY A 78 1.54 -4.65 8.30
N TYR A 79 2.54 -4.53 9.18
CA TYR A 79 3.87 -4.04 8.77
C TYR A 79 4.52 -4.90 7.69
N SER A 80 4.32 -6.22 7.75
CA SER A 80 4.84 -7.14 6.74
C SER A 80 4.17 -6.92 5.39
N ALA A 81 2.88 -6.63 5.36
CA ALA A 81 2.15 -6.30 4.15
C ALA A 81 2.64 -4.97 3.53
N GLU A 82 3.06 -3.98 4.33
CA GLU A 82 3.53 -2.68 3.81
C GLU A 82 4.82 -2.88 3.02
N VAL A 83 5.73 -3.66 3.59
CA VAL A 83 6.99 -4.04 2.93
C VAL A 83 6.71 -4.87 1.68
N ALA A 84 5.85 -5.88 1.77
CA ALA A 84 5.53 -6.75 0.64
C ALA A 84 4.86 -5.97 -0.52
N LYS A 85 3.90 -5.10 -0.21
CA LYS A 85 3.26 -4.21 -1.19
C LYS A 85 4.28 -3.31 -1.86
N THR A 86 5.13 -2.65 -1.07
CA THR A 86 6.20 -1.77 -1.58
C THR A 86 7.09 -2.52 -2.57
N SER A 87 7.57 -3.72 -2.21
CA SER A 87 8.39 -4.54 -3.11
C SER A 87 7.64 -4.97 -4.39
N ARG A 88 6.38 -5.43 -4.26
CA ARG A 88 5.56 -5.87 -5.41
C ARG A 88 5.28 -4.73 -6.37
N ASP A 89 4.77 -3.61 -5.87
CA ASP A 89 4.43 -2.42 -6.67
C ASP A 89 5.69 -1.89 -7.39
N ASN A 90 6.84 -1.85 -6.72
CA ASN A 90 8.08 -1.35 -7.31
C ASN A 90 8.64 -2.31 -8.36
N ALA A 91 8.63 -3.61 -8.10
CA ALA A 91 9.06 -4.62 -9.07
C ALA A 91 8.21 -4.55 -10.34
N GLU A 92 6.88 -4.44 -10.19
CA GLU A 92 5.96 -4.29 -11.31
C GLU A 92 6.19 -2.97 -12.07
N ASN A 93 6.37 -1.85 -11.37
CA ASN A 93 6.70 -0.57 -12.00
C ASN A 93 8.01 -0.64 -12.79
N ILE A 94 9.06 -1.29 -12.24
CA ILE A 94 10.33 -1.50 -12.93
C ILE A 94 10.11 -2.33 -14.20
N ILE A 95 9.42 -3.46 -14.11
CA ILE A 95 9.09 -4.32 -15.26
C ILE A 95 8.35 -3.51 -16.32
N ASN A 96 7.43 -2.65 -15.92
CA ASN A 96 6.62 -1.81 -16.82
C ASN A 96 7.33 -0.52 -17.26
N LYS A 97 8.62 -0.35 -16.99
CA LYS A 97 9.43 0.86 -17.32
C LYS A 97 8.86 2.16 -16.75
N SER A 98 8.10 2.06 -15.67
CA SER A 98 7.57 3.18 -14.91
C SER A 98 8.64 3.68 -13.94
N SER A 99 8.79 5.01 -13.87
CA SER A 99 9.66 5.66 -12.86
C SER A 99 8.96 5.89 -11.52
N LYS A 100 7.70 5.45 -11.37
CA LYS A 100 6.97 5.52 -10.10
C LYS A 100 7.48 4.48 -9.11
N ARG A 101 7.55 4.85 -7.84
CA ARG A 101 7.84 3.92 -6.74
C ARG A 101 6.82 4.13 -5.62
N THR A 102 6.32 3.04 -5.06
CA THR A 102 5.69 3.05 -3.74
C THR A 102 6.81 3.11 -2.70
N GLU A 103 6.66 3.97 -1.71
CA GLU A 103 7.59 4.12 -0.59
C GLU A 103 6.80 4.24 0.72
N ARG A 104 7.33 3.63 1.79
CA ARG A 104 6.80 3.82 3.14
C ARG A 104 7.24 5.18 3.66
N THR A 105 6.34 5.92 4.29
CA THR A 105 6.64 7.26 4.81
C THR A 105 7.81 7.26 5.79
N GLU A 106 7.97 6.20 6.60
CA GLU A 106 9.11 6.04 7.52
C GLU A 106 10.48 5.92 6.82
N ASP A 107 10.52 5.57 5.52
CA ASP A 107 11.74 5.41 4.72
C ASP A 107 12.06 6.65 3.84
N VAL A 108 11.18 7.65 3.80
CA VAL A 108 11.30 8.87 2.98
C VAL A 108 11.74 10.07 3.82
N GLU A 109 12.84 10.72 3.46
CA GLU A 109 13.46 11.80 4.26
C GLU A 109 12.54 13.00 4.54
N VAL A 110 11.63 13.34 3.63
CA VAL A 110 10.67 14.46 3.79
C VAL A 110 9.64 14.18 4.87
N TYR A 111 9.41 12.91 5.21
CA TYR A 111 8.47 12.52 6.25
C TYR A 111 9.21 12.25 7.57
N SER A 112 8.53 12.50 8.69
CA SER A 112 9.05 12.08 9.99
C SER A 112 9.13 10.56 10.06
N GLN A 113 10.08 10.02 10.82
CA GLN A 113 10.30 8.57 11.01
C GLN A 113 9.12 7.77 11.60
N ASN A 114 7.93 8.38 11.77
CA ASN A 114 6.71 7.73 12.25
C ASN A 114 5.46 8.60 11.99
N ASP A 115 5.03 8.74 10.74
CA ASP A 115 3.77 9.44 10.43
C ASP A 115 2.57 8.62 10.96
N PRO A 116 1.74 9.15 11.89
CA PRO A 116 0.66 8.40 12.50
C PRO A 116 -0.61 8.30 11.63
N VAL A 117 -0.60 8.88 10.43
CA VAL A 117 -1.73 9.04 9.52
C VAL A 117 -1.47 8.43 8.15
N THR A 118 -0.25 8.50 7.62
CA THR A 118 0.09 8.04 6.27
C THR A 118 1.16 6.96 6.34
N ASP A 119 0.87 5.74 5.85
CA ASP A 119 1.86 4.65 5.84
C ASP A 119 2.65 4.64 4.51
N LEU A 120 1.99 4.92 3.38
CA LEU A 120 2.55 4.79 2.04
C LEU A 120 2.32 6.04 1.20
N VAL A 121 3.27 6.33 0.31
CA VAL A 121 3.18 7.35 -0.74
C VAL A 121 3.74 6.80 -2.06
N GLU A 122 3.37 7.42 -3.18
CA GLU A 122 4.07 7.24 -4.44
C GLU A 122 5.11 8.35 -4.63
N THR A 123 6.28 8.00 -5.13
CA THR A 123 7.28 8.93 -5.65
C THR A 123 7.46 8.72 -7.14
N GLN A 124 7.85 9.78 -7.84
CA GLN A 124 8.26 9.72 -9.23
C GLN A 124 9.48 10.61 -9.40
N ASN A 125 10.58 10.03 -9.88
CA ASN A 125 11.87 10.72 -10.01
C ASN A 125 12.32 11.40 -8.70
N GLY A 126 12.13 10.72 -7.57
CA GLY A 126 12.52 11.21 -6.23
C GLY A 126 11.61 12.30 -5.65
N LYS A 127 10.46 12.58 -6.26
CA LYS A 127 9.47 13.54 -5.74
C LYS A 127 8.17 12.83 -5.39
N VAL A 128 7.59 13.17 -4.24
CA VAL A 128 6.28 12.64 -3.83
C VAL A 128 5.20 13.09 -4.81
N VAL A 129 4.41 12.13 -5.27
CA VAL A 129 3.26 12.37 -6.14
C VAL A 129 2.09 12.88 -5.29
N ALA A 130 1.54 14.05 -5.62
CA ALA A 130 0.35 14.56 -4.96
C ALA A 130 -0.84 13.62 -5.20
N GLY A 131 -1.67 13.40 -4.18
CA GLY A 131 -2.82 12.49 -4.29
C GLY A 131 -2.46 11.01 -4.14
N SER A 132 -1.30 10.67 -3.57
CA SER A 132 -0.83 9.28 -3.42
C SER A 132 -0.80 8.78 -1.97
N LYS A 133 -1.22 9.60 -0.99
CA LYS A 133 -1.12 9.25 0.42
C LYS A 133 -2.09 8.12 0.74
N SER A 134 -1.59 7.06 1.37
CA SER A 134 -2.41 5.93 1.78
C SER A 134 -2.12 5.53 3.22
N GLN A 135 -3.19 5.26 3.96
CA GLN A 135 -3.12 4.47 5.18
C GLN A 135 -3.50 3.03 4.84
N MET A 136 -2.71 2.07 5.29
CA MET A 136 -3.02 0.66 5.18
C MET A 136 -3.56 0.10 6.50
N LYS A 137 -4.55 -0.80 6.45
CA LYS A 137 -5.18 -1.34 7.66
C LYS A 137 -5.50 -2.83 7.60
N PHE A 138 -4.63 -3.63 8.22
CA PHE A 138 -4.84 -5.06 8.44
C PHE A 138 -5.55 -5.29 9.78
N SER A 139 -6.88 -5.46 9.74
CA SER A 139 -7.73 -5.68 10.92
C SER A 139 -8.38 -7.07 10.87
N LYS A 140 -8.96 -7.50 12.00
CA LYS A 140 -9.84 -8.69 12.06
C LYS A 140 -11.24 -8.40 11.55
N ASP A 141 -11.65 -7.14 11.64
CA ASP A 141 -13.00 -6.71 11.36
C ASP A 141 -12.94 -5.46 10.48
N PRO A 142 -13.03 -5.61 9.14
CA PRO A 142 -13.01 -4.47 8.23
C PRO A 142 -14.20 -3.53 8.45
N LYS A 143 -15.34 -4.02 8.93
CA LYS A 143 -16.51 -3.19 9.21
C LYS A 143 -16.23 -2.22 10.36
N LYS A 144 -15.54 -2.68 11.40
CA LYS A 144 -15.08 -1.82 12.51
C LYS A 144 -14.05 -0.78 12.05
N VAL A 145 -13.17 -1.13 11.10
CA VAL A 145 -12.23 -0.16 10.53
C VAL A 145 -12.99 1.00 9.90
N VAL A 146 -13.93 0.69 9.00
CA VAL A 146 -14.75 1.68 8.32
C VAL A 146 -15.56 2.51 9.32
N ASP A 147 -16.22 1.86 10.29
CA ASP A 147 -17.02 2.55 11.30
C ASP A 147 -16.22 3.52 12.18
N ASN A 148 -15.03 3.11 12.61
CA ASN A 148 -14.15 3.95 13.43
C ASN A 148 -13.68 5.18 12.67
N ILE A 149 -13.49 5.06 11.35
CA ILE A 149 -13.08 6.18 10.49
C ILE A 149 -14.29 7.08 10.19
N ALA A 150 -15.47 6.54 9.92
CA ALA A 150 -16.63 7.32 9.48
C ALA A 150 -17.35 8.07 10.61
N LYS A 151 -17.49 7.46 11.80
CA LYS A 151 -18.42 7.92 12.85
C LYS A 151 -17.93 9.06 13.75
N GLU A 152 -16.68 9.54 13.63
CA GLU A 152 -16.12 10.66 14.44
C GLU A 152 -16.38 10.55 15.96
N SER A 153 -16.47 9.33 16.49
CA SER A 153 -17.00 9.08 17.84
C SER A 153 -15.91 8.95 18.93
N LYS A 154 -14.65 9.18 18.56
CA LYS A 154 -13.48 8.95 19.41
C LYS A 154 -12.60 10.19 19.42
N THR A 155 -11.69 10.26 20.40
CA THR A 155 -10.73 11.36 20.56
C THR A 155 -9.30 10.84 20.69
N GLY A 156 -8.33 11.69 20.35
CA GLY A 156 -6.90 11.40 20.48
C GLY A 156 -6.45 10.21 19.61
N LYS A 157 -5.58 9.35 20.15
CA LYS A 157 -4.99 8.22 19.40
C LYS A 157 -6.02 7.22 18.88
N ASN A 158 -7.16 7.10 19.56
CA ASN A 158 -8.27 6.22 19.18
C ASN A 158 -9.21 6.84 18.13
N ASP A 159 -9.02 8.12 17.79
CA ASP A 159 -9.75 8.74 16.71
C ASP A 159 -9.14 8.39 15.36
N TRP A 160 -9.85 7.56 14.60
CA TRP A 160 -9.44 7.10 13.28
C TRP A 160 -9.98 8.01 12.18
N SER A 161 -10.74 9.04 12.53
CA SER A 161 -11.25 10.05 11.59
C SER A 161 -10.14 10.76 10.81
N ARG A 162 -8.95 10.90 11.42
CA ARG A 162 -7.73 11.45 10.81
C ARG A 162 -7.30 10.72 9.54
N TYR A 163 -7.61 9.43 9.41
CA TYR A 163 -7.23 8.67 8.22
C TYR A 163 -7.97 9.11 6.95
N ARG A 164 -9.03 9.90 7.07
CA ARG A 164 -9.73 10.49 5.91
C ARG A 164 -8.93 11.58 5.22
N GLU A 165 -7.87 12.10 5.84
CA GLU A 165 -6.92 13.03 5.22
C GLU A 165 -6.08 12.35 4.12
N ASN A 166 -5.98 11.01 4.15
CA ASN A 166 -5.34 10.26 3.07
C ASN A 166 -6.22 10.22 1.81
N ASP A 167 -5.56 10.03 0.68
CA ASP A 167 -6.20 9.80 -0.60
C ASP A 167 -6.81 8.39 -0.67
N PHE A 168 -6.14 7.42 -0.04
CA PHE A 168 -6.56 6.01 -0.04
C PHE A 168 -6.57 5.38 1.35
N LEU A 169 -7.43 4.37 1.50
CA LEU A 169 -7.39 3.38 2.58
C LEU A 169 -7.12 2.01 1.96
N ASP A 170 -5.89 1.54 2.07
CA ASP A 170 -5.49 0.22 1.58
C ASP A 170 -5.95 -0.86 2.56
N LEU A 171 -6.78 -1.79 2.08
CA LEU A 171 -7.26 -2.94 2.86
C LEU A 171 -6.74 -4.25 2.28
N PRO A 172 -6.70 -5.33 3.09
CA PRO A 172 -6.39 -6.65 2.59
C PRO A 172 -7.32 -7.04 1.44
N SER A 173 -6.82 -7.71 0.42
CA SER A 173 -7.62 -8.06 -0.78
C SER A 173 -8.90 -8.82 -0.43
N ASP A 174 -8.83 -9.70 0.57
CA ASP A 174 -9.94 -10.48 1.11
C ASP A 174 -10.96 -9.66 1.94
N GLN A 175 -10.72 -8.37 2.17
CA GLN A 175 -11.55 -7.50 3.00
C GLN A 175 -12.17 -6.30 2.27
N VAL A 176 -11.72 -5.98 1.06
CA VAL A 176 -12.16 -4.81 0.29
C VAL A 176 -13.67 -4.81 0.06
N ASP A 177 -14.21 -5.90 -0.50
CA ASP A 177 -15.63 -5.98 -0.84
C ASP A 177 -16.52 -5.94 0.41
N ILE A 178 -16.06 -6.56 1.50
CA ILE A 178 -16.77 -6.55 2.79
C ILE A 178 -16.85 -5.12 3.33
N ALA A 179 -15.75 -4.36 3.24
CA ALA A 179 -15.69 -2.98 3.70
C ALA A 179 -16.58 -2.06 2.84
N LYS A 180 -16.49 -2.14 1.51
CA LYS A 180 -17.30 -1.34 0.58
C LYS A 180 -18.78 -1.61 0.74
N LYS A 181 -19.18 -2.89 0.82
CA LYS A 181 -20.57 -3.27 1.07
C LYS A 181 -21.08 -2.74 2.42
N HIS A 182 -20.25 -2.80 3.46
CA HIS A 182 -20.62 -2.24 4.75
C HIS A 182 -20.83 -0.72 4.70
N CYS A 183 -20.03 0.03 3.93
CA CYS A 183 -20.31 1.45 3.68
C CYS A 183 -21.71 1.65 3.07
N GLU A 184 -22.07 0.89 2.03
CA GLU A 184 -23.37 0.99 1.35
C GLU A 184 -24.53 0.67 2.30
N ASP A 185 -24.38 -0.38 3.12
CA ASP A 185 -25.36 -0.76 4.13
C ASP A 185 -25.55 0.36 5.18
N GLN A 186 -24.46 0.98 5.63
CA GLN A 186 -24.53 2.09 6.59
C GLN A 186 -25.16 3.34 5.96
N ILE A 187 -24.81 3.69 4.71
CA ILE A 187 -25.42 4.80 3.97
C ILE A 187 -26.94 4.60 3.88
N SER A 188 -27.37 3.44 3.38
CA SER A 188 -28.79 3.08 3.23
C SER A 188 -29.55 3.15 4.55
N LYS A 189 -28.92 2.70 5.65
CA LYS A 189 -29.50 2.75 7.00
C LYS A 189 -29.62 4.19 7.51
N LEU A 190 -28.58 5.00 7.33
CA LEU A 190 -28.55 6.38 7.78
C LEU A 190 -29.52 7.26 6.99
N GLU A 191 -29.68 7.05 5.69
CA GLU A 191 -30.65 7.77 4.85
C GLU A 191 -32.09 7.58 5.36
N LYS A 192 -32.46 6.33 5.69
CA LYS A 192 -33.76 6.03 6.31
C LYS A 192 -33.92 6.70 7.68
N GLN A 193 -32.84 6.87 8.44
CA GLN A 193 -32.88 7.56 9.72
C GLN A 193 -33.02 9.07 9.55
N VAL A 194 -32.33 9.65 8.57
CA VAL A 194 -32.43 11.08 8.24
C VAL A 194 -33.86 11.44 7.83
N ALA A 195 -34.48 10.66 6.93
CA ALA A 195 -35.87 10.89 6.50
C ALA A 195 -36.85 10.96 7.69
N LYS A 196 -36.74 9.99 8.62
CA LYS A 196 -37.57 9.99 9.84
C LYS A 196 -37.28 11.17 10.77
N LEU A 197 -36.02 11.58 10.90
CA LEU A 197 -35.65 12.71 11.75
C LEU A 197 -36.12 14.04 11.17
N ASP A 198 -36.14 14.17 9.84
CA ASP A 198 -36.69 15.34 9.15
C ASP A 198 -38.20 15.45 9.37
N GLU A 199 -38.94 14.35 9.24
CA GLU A 199 -40.38 14.28 9.55
C GLU A 199 -40.68 14.68 11.01
N GLN A 200 -39.77 14.34 11.93
CA GLN A 200 -39.87 14.65 13.36
C GLN A 200 -39.36 16.07 13.72
N GLY A 201 -38.89 16.86 12.75
CA GLY A 201 -38.35 18.20 12.98
C GLY A 201 -37.00 18.22 13.73
N ASN A 202 -36.29 17.09 13.80
CA ASN A 202 -35.03 16.98 14.54
C ASN A 202 -33.81 17.31 13.67
N ALA A 203 -33.76 18.57 13.20
CA ALA A 203 -32.80 19.04 12.21
C ALA A 203 -31.32 18.86 12.63
N LYS A 204 -31.01 19.04 13.92
CA LYS A 204 -29.63 18.93 14.43
C LYS A 204 -29.09 17.50 14.31
N ILE A 205 -29.88 16.50 14.70
CA ILE A 205 -29.46 15.09 14.61
C ILE A 205 -29.46 14.63 13.15
N ALA A 206 -30.42 15.09 12.34
CA ALA A 206 -30.43 14.82 10.90
C ALA A 206 -29.15 15.33 10.21
N ALA A 207 -28.70 16.54 10.53
CA ALA A 207 -27.45 17.10 10.00
C ALA A 207 -26.21 16.27 10.37
N GLN A 208 -26.12 15.78 11.61
CA GLN A 208 -25.02 14.91 12.04
C GLN A 208 -24.99 13.60 11.23
N LYS A 209 -26.16 12.98 11.03
CA LYS A 209 -26.26 11.75 10.23
C LYS A 209 -25.96 11.96 8.75
N ARG A 210 -26.33 13.12 8.18
CA ARG A 210 -25.92 13.50 6.82
C ARG A 210 -24.40 13.59 6.70
N LYS A 211 -23.72 14.17 7.70
CA LYS A 211 -22.24 14.18 7.74
C LYS A 211 -21.67 12.76 7.78
N GLU A 212 -22.24 11.87 8.61
CA GLU A 212 -21.83 10.46 8.63
C GLU A 212 -22.03 9.77 7.26
N ILE A 213 -23.14 10.04 6.57
CA ILE A 213 -23.39 9.52 5.21
C ILE A 213 -22.28 9.96 4.25
N GLU A 214 -21.93 11.24 4.24
CA GLU A 214 -20.86 11.76 3.38
C GLU A 214 -19.49 11.16 3.74
N ASN A 215 -19.23 10.92 5.02
CA ASN A 215 -18.03 10.22 5.46
C ASN A 215 -17.97 8.78 4.90
N TYR A 216 -19.07 8.02 4.96
CA TYR A 216 -19.12 6.67 4.39
C TYR A 216 -19.00 6.67 2.86
N LYS A 217 -19.64 7.63 2.15
CA LYS A 217 -19.51 7.77 0.70
C LYS A 217 -18.06 8.04 0.30
N SER A 218 -17.44 9.04 0.91
CA SER A 218 -16.04 9.37 0.65
C SER A 218 -15.14 8.18 0.94
N LEU A 219 -15.31 7.51 2.08
CA LEU A 219 -14.49 6.37 2.46
C LEU A 219 -14.64 5.19 1.50
N LYS A 220 -15.85 4.90 1.01
CA LYS A 220 -16.09 3.83 0.02
C LYS A 220 -15.25 4.03 -1.24
N GLU A 221 -15.17 5.26 -1.75
CA GLU A 221 -14.38 5.59 -2.95
C GLU A 221 -12.87 5.51 -2.69
N LYS A 222 -12.44 5.83 -1.47
CA LYS A 222 -11.02 5.77 -1.06
C LYS A 222 -10.52 4.35 -0.75
N ILE A 223 -11.41 3.39 -0.50
CA ILE A 223 -11.00 1.99 -0.21
C ILE A 223 -10.37 1.39 -1.47
N ARG A 224 -9.10 0.99 -1.32
CA ARG A 224 -8.28 0.38 -2.37
C ARG A 224 -7.78 -1.00 -1.92
N ASP A 225 -7.65 -1.89 -2.88
CA ASP A 225 -7.02 -3.20 -2.66
C ASP A 225 -5.51 -3.03 -2.48
N SER A 226 -4.99 -3.51 -1.36
CA SER A 226 -3.55 -3.52 -1.10
C SER A 226 -2.77 -4.46 -2.03
N GLY A 227 -3.44 -5.46 -2.62
CA GLY A 227 -2.82 -6.56 -3.37
C GLY A 227 -2.21 -7.65 -2.49
N ILE A 228 -2.47 -7.60 -1.18
CA ILE A 228 -2.01 -8.56 -0.18
C ILE A 228 -3.22 -9.03 0.63
N THR A 229 -3.43 -10.34 0.73
CA THR A 229 -4.45 -10.92 1.61
C THR A 229 -4.01 -10.94 3.08
N THR A 230 -4.96 -11.06 4.01
CA THR A 230 -4.67 -11.24 5.44
C THR A 230 -3.73 -12.42 5.70
N ASP A 231 -3.90 -13.52 4.96
CA ASP A 231 -3.10 -14.74 5.12
C ASP A 231 -1.69 -14.60 4.53
N GLU A 232 -1.53 -13.94 3.39
CA GLU A 232 -0.21 -13.60 2.84
C GLU A 232 0.56 -12.69 3.81
N ALA A 233 -0.08 -11.65 4.35
CA ALA A 233 0.53 -10.76 5.33
C ALA A 233 1.03 -11.53 6.57
N MET A 234 0.22 -12.48 7.05
CA MET A 234 0.60 -13.35 8.16
C MET A 234 1.74 -14.31 7.78
N SER A 235 1.78 -14.77 6.53
CA SER A 235 2.85 -15.62 6.01
C SER A 235 4.17 -14.86 5.92
N TYR A 236 4.16 -13.63 5.40
CA TYR A 236 5.31 -12.73 5.42
C TYR A 236 5.81 -12.49 6.85
N ARG A 237 4.90 -12.35 7.82
CA ARG A 237 5.28 -12.21 9.23
C ARG A 237 5.93 -13.47 9.81
N LYS A 238 5.39 -14.65 9.52
CA LYS A 238 5.81 -15.91 10.16
C LYS A 238 6.98 -16.59 9.46
N SER A 239 7.11 -16.42 8.16
CA SER A 239 8.01 -17.21 7.31
C SER A 239 8.53 -16.38 6.13
N PRO A 240 9.13 -15.20 6.38
CA PRO A 240 9.44 -14.22 5.34
C PRO A 240 10.35 -14.77 4.22
N LEU A 241 11.30 -15.65 4.56
CA LEU A 241 12.27 -16.19 3.60
C LEU A 241 11.59 -16.97 2.47
N TRP A 242 10.59 -17.78 2.81
CA TRP A 242 9.86 -18.64 1.87
C TRP A 242 8.86 -17.86 1.01
N THR A 243 8.56 -16.62 1.37
CA THR A 243 7.60 -15.75 0.68
C THR A 243 8.26 -14.67 -0.18
N THR A 244 9.59 -14.59 -0.16
CA THR A 244 10.40 -13.59 -0.91
C THR A 244 11.47 -14.21 -1.82
N THR A 245 11.49 -15.54 -1.94
CA THR A 245 12.39 -16.31 -2.84
C THR A 245 11.55 -17.14 -3.78
#